data_AF-A0A841VBX3-F1
#
_entry.id   AF-A0A841VBX3-F1
#
_cell.length_a   1.000
_cell.length_b   1.000
_cell.length_c   1.000
_cell.angle_alpha   90.00
_cell.angle_beta   90.00
_cell.angle_gamma   90.00
#
_symmetry.space_group_name_H-M   'P 1'
#
loop_
_entity.id
_entity.type
_entity.pdbx_description
1 polymer ?
#
loop_
_entity_poly.entity_id
_entity_poly.type
_entity_poly.pdbx_seq_one_letter_code
_entity_poly.pdbx_strand_id
1 'polypeptide(L)'
;MSNQTNAPPAVDYAPLELQRELIAMQELTIDDLLTIAQSQVPESQQELHLQLLEKNQTNQLSESDRLLLRSLRVSADYLMLKKAYSYELLKWKGYSIPDFQQLVD
;
A
#
# COMPACT_ATOMS: atom_id res chain seq x y z
N MET A 1 -20.59 3.67 31.96
CA MET A 1 -19.20 3.83 31.49
C MET A 1 -18.99 2.84 30.36
N SER A 2 -19.00 3.33 29.12
CA SER A 2 -18.89 2.51 27.93
C SER A 2 -17.42 2.16 27.71
N ASN A 3 -16.99 1.00 28.20
CA ASN A 3 -15.75 0.38 27.76
C ASN A 3 -15.98 -0.12 26.33
N GLN A 4 -15.93 0.78 25.35
CA GLN A 4 -15.69 0.36 23.97
C GLN A 4 -14.20 0.04 23.89
N THR A 5 -13.88 -1.25 23.98
CA THR A 5 -12.61 -1.77 23.50
C THR A 5 -12.44 -1.28 22.07
N ASN A 6 -11.53 -0.33 21.86
CA ASN A 6 -11.20 0.15 20.53
C ASN A 6 -10.48 -0.99 19.80
N ALA A 7 -11.22 -1.86 19.13
CA ALA A 7 -10.68 -3.00 18.40
C ALA A 7 -9.81 -2.50 17.23
N PRO A 8 -8.72 -3.22 16.88
CA PRO A 8 -7.93 -2.85 15.72
C PRO A 8 -8.78 -2.96 14.43
N PRO A 9 -8.42 -2.19 13.38
CA PRO A 9 -9.07 -2.27 12.08
C PRO A 9 -9.11 -3.70 11.54
N ALA A 10 -10.24 -4.09 10.94
CA ALA A 10 -10.41 -5.40 10.33
C ALA A 10 -9.49 -5.58 9.10
N VAL A 11 -9.26 -6.83 8.70
CA VAL A 11 -8.41 -7.19 7.53
C VAL A 11 -9.10 -8.18 6.57
N ASP A 12 -10.36 -8.54 6.83
CA ASP A 12 -11.10 -9.57 6.09
C ASP A 12 -11.37 -9.23 4.61
N TYR A 13 -11.35 -7.94 4.27
CA TYR A 13 -11.42 -7.45 2.89
C TYR A 13 -10.12 -7.67 2.07
N ALA A 14 -9.00 -7.96 2.73
CA ALA A 14 -7.71 -8.17 2.07
C ALA A 14 -7.56 -9.61 1.55
N PRO A 15 -6.77 -9.84 0.47
CA PRO A 15 -6.38 -11.18 0.05
C PRO A 15 -5.73 -11.98 1.19
N LEU A 16 -6.01 -13.28 1.27
CA LEU A 16 -5.53 -14.16 2.35
C LEU A 16 -4.01 -14.12 2.51
N GLU A 17 -3.30 -13.92 1.41
CA GLU A 17 -1.84 -13.81 1.37
C GLU A 17 -1.34 -12.58 2.16
N LEU A 18 -2.11 -11.49 2.17
CA LEU A 18 -1.78 -10.24 2.85
C LEU A 18 -2.38 -10.13 4.25
N GLN A 19 -3.46 -10.85 4.56
CA GLN A 19 -4.09 -10.78 5.88
C GLN A 19 -3.09 -11.02 7.02
N ARG A 20 -2.18 -11.99 6.88
CA ARG A 20 -1.14 -12.26 7.88
C ARG A 20 -0.18 -11.08 8.07
N GLU A 21 0.21 -10.42 6.97
CA GLU A 21 1.09 -9.25 7.02
C GLU A 21 0.36 -8.06 7.67
N LEU A 22 -0.90 -7.81 7.29
CA LEU A 22 -1.72 -6.74 7.88
C LEU A 22 -2.00 -6.99 9.38
N ILE A 23 -2.19 -8.24 9.81
CA ILE A 23 -2.31 -8.56 11.24
C ILE A 23 -1.00 -8.24 11.96
N ALA A 24 0.15 -8.63 11.40
CA ALA A 24 1.45 -8.30 11.99
C ALA A 24 1.70 -6.78 12.09
N MET A 25 1.16 -6.00 11.14
CA MET A 25 1.25 -4.54 11.19
C MET A 25 0.55 -3.91 12.40
N GLN A 26 -0.43 -4.57 13.01
CA GLN A 26 -1.15 -4.03 14.19
C GLN A 26 -0.22 -3.80 15.39
N GLU A 27 0.84 -4.61 15.49
CA GLU A 27 1.86 -4.58 16.55
C GLU A 27 2.97 -3.56 16.30
N LEU A 28 3.00 -2.92 15.11
CA LEU A 28 4.03 -1.96 14.75
C LEU A 28 3.91 -0.65 15.54
N THR A 29 5.05 0.03 15.66
CA THR A 29 5.13 1.37 16.24
C THR A 29 4.54 2.42 15.29
N ILE A 30 4.25 3.61 15.82
CA ILE A 30 3.78 4.74 15.00
C ILE A 30 4.82 5.08 13.92
N ASP A 31 6.12 5.07 14.24
CA ASP A 31 7.19 5.41 13.29
C ASP A 31 7.32 4.40 12.15
N ASP A 32 7.18 3.11 12.46
CA ASP A 32 7.17 2.05 11.44
C ASP A 32 5.95 2.20 10.52
N LEU A 33 4.78 2.49 11.10
CA LEU A 33 3.55 2.70 10.33
C LEU A 33 3.63 3.95 9.45
N LEU A 34 4.25 5.04 9.91
CA LEU A 34 4.51 6.22 9.09
C LEU A 34 5.43 5.90 7.92
N THR A 35 6.50 5.13 8.18
CA THR A 35 7.43 4.69 7.13
C THR A 35 6.70 3.90 6.04
N ILE A 36 5.81 2.97 6.43
CA ILE A 36 5.00 2.22 5.47
C ILE A 36 3.99 3.14 4.78
N ALA A 37 3.28 4.01 5.51
CA ALA A 37 2.30 4.93 4.96
C ALA A 37 2.88 5.90 3.92
N GLN A 38 4.15 6.26 4.05
CA GLN A 38 4.88 7.16 3.14
C GLN A 38 5.68 6.42 2.06
N SER A 39 5.74 5.09 2.11
CA SER A 39 6.47 4.28 1.13
C SER A 39 5.99 4.53 -0.30
N GLN A 40 6.92 4.42 -1.25
CA GLN A 40 6.67 4.64 -2.67
C GLN A 40 7.13 3.43 -3.48
N VAL A 41 6.52 3.23 -4.64
CA VAL A 41 7.02 2.28 -5.62
C VAL A 41 8.42 2.74 -6.04
N PRO A 42 9.45 1.86 -6.06
CA PRO A 42 10.79 2.24 -6.51
C PRO A 42 10.77 2.89 -7.89
N GLU A 43 11.57 3.93 -8.09
CA GLU A 43 11.64 4.68 -9.35
C GLU A 43 11.90 3.75 -10.55
N SER A 44 12.83 2.80 -10.41
CA SER A 44 13.12 1.80 -11.45
C SER A 44 11.91 0.95 -11.84
N GLN A 45 11.01 0.64 -10.90
CA GLN A 45 9.76 -0.08 -11.20
C GLN A 45 8.74 0.83 -11.89
N GLN A 46 8.71 2.12 -11.56
CA GLN A 46 7.85 3.10 -12.24
C GLN A 46 8.30 3.29 -13.70
N GLU A 47 9.59 3.49 -13.93
CA GLU A 47 10.18 3.61 -15.27
C GLU A 47 9.89 2.36 -16.12
N LEU A 48 10.12 1.18 -15.55
CA LEU A 48 9.83 -0.09 -16.21
C LEU A 48 8.35 -0.23 -16.55
N HIS A 49 7.46 0.16 -15.64
CA HIS A 49 6.02 0.17 -15.91
C HIS A 49 5.66 1.09 -17.09
N LEU A 50 6.23 2.29 -17.14
CA LEU A 50 6.02 3.23 -18.25
C LEU A 50 6.51 2.67 -19.59
N GLN A 51 7.72 2.08 -19.62
CA GLN A 51 8.27 1.45 -20.83
C GLN A 51 7.37 0.30 -21.33
N LEU A 52 6.84 -0.51 -20.41
CA LEU A 52 5.92 -1.59 -20.76
C LEU A 52 4.58 -1.07 -21.28
N LEU A 53 4.06 0.03 -20.73
CA LEU A 53 2.85 0.68 -21.26
C LEU A 53 3.06 1.25 -22.66
N GLU A 54 4.22 1.85 -22.95
CA GLU A 54 4.56 2.33 -24.28
C GLU A 54 4.66 1.18 -25.30
N LYS A 55 5.32 0.07 -24.92
CA LYS A 55 5.33 -1.16 -25.73
C LYS A 55 3.93 -1.72 -25.96
N ASN A 56 3.01 -1.53 -25.00
CA ASN A 56 1.63 -2.03 -25.11
C ASN A 56 0.90 -1.28 -26.22
N GLN A 57 1.02 0.05 -26.21
CA GLN A 57 0.42 0.94 -27.20
C GLN A 57 0.89 0.63 -28.62
N THR A 58 2.15 0.19 -28.77
CA THR A 58 2.74 -0.17 -30.07
C THR A 58 2.54 -1.65 -30.45
N ASN A 59 1.79 -2.43 -29.65
CA ASN A 59 1.60 -3.87 -29.82
C ASN A 59 2.90 -4.70 -29.83
N GLN A 60 3.94 -4.22 -29.16
CA GLN A 60 5.27 -4.86 -29.09
C GLN A 60 5.47 -5.69 -27.82
N LEU A 61 4.41 -5.94 -27.06
CA LEU A 61 4.48 -6.63 -25.78
C LEU A 61 4.64 -8.14 -25.98
N SER A 62 5.76 -8.68 -25.50
CA SER A 62 5.97 -10.13 -25.39
C SER A 62 5.13 -10.73 -24.25
N GLU A 63 4.97 -12.05 -24.22
CA GLU A 63 4.29 -12.72 -23.09
C GLU A 63 5.03 -12.50 -21.76
N SER A 64 6.37 -12.47 -21.78
CA SER A 64 7.18 -12.11 -20.61
C SER A 64 6.90 -10.69 -20.14
N ASP A 65 6.74 -9.73 -21.07
CA ASP A 65 6.38 -8.35 -20.73
C ASP A 65 4.98 -8.28 -20.10
N ARG A 66 4.03 -9.10 -20.56
CA ARG A 66 2.65 -9.14 -20.01
C ARG A 66 2.66 -9.63 -18.57
N LEU A 67 3.42 -10.70 -18.31
CA LEU A 67 3.58 -11.25 -16.97
C LEU A 67 4.25 -10.24 -16.03
N LEU A 68 5.28 -9.56 -16.51
CA LEU A 68 5.97 -8.53 -15.75
C LEU A 68 5.06 -7.34 -15.45
N LEU A 69 4.32 -6.84 -16.45
CA LEU A 69 3.36 -5.76 -16.26
C LEU A 69 2.27 -6.11 -15.24
N ARG A 70 1.78 -7.36 -15.27
CA ARG A 70 0.83 -7.87 -14.27
C ARG A 70 1.45 -7.92 -12.87
N SER A 71 2.70 -8.38 -12.76
CA SER A 71 3.42 -8.44 -11.48
C SER A 71 3.62 -7.05 -10.87
N LEU A 72 4.00 -6.06 -11.69
CA LEU A 72 4.16 -4.67 -11.25
C LEU A 72 2.85 -4.09 -10.70
N ARG A 73 1.72 -4.36 -11.38
CA ARG A 73 0.40 -3.91 -10.93
C ARG A 73 0.01 -4.53 -9.59
N VAL A 74 0.14 -5.85 -9.45
CA VAL A 74 -0.15 -6.55 -8.18
C VAL A 74 0.72 -6.01 -7.04
N SER A 75 2.01 -5.78 -7.31
CA SER A 75 2.94 -5.23 -6.31
C SER A 75 2.55 -3.81 -5.88
N ALA A 76 2.13 -2.96 -6.82
CA ALA A 76 1.64 -1.62 -6.53
C ALA A 76 0.32 -1.64 -5.73
N ASP A 77 -0.61 -2.52 -6.08
CA ASP A 77 -1.88 -2.70 -5.35
C ASP A 77 -1.62 -3.15 -3.90
N TYR A 78 -0.67 -4.07 -3.71
CA TYR A 78 -0.28 -4.55 -2.39
C TYR A 78 0.36 -3.44 -1.55
N LEU A 79 1.21 -2.61 -2.16
CA LEU A 79 1.77 -1.44 -1.50
C LEU A 79 0.66 -0.46 -1.10
N MET A 80 -0.27 -0.16 -2.00
CA MET A 80 -1.39 0.74 -1.72
C MET A 80 -2.25 0.25 -0.56
N LEU A 81 -2.54 -1.06 -0.50
CA LEU A 81 -3.29 -1.67 0.59
C LEU A 81 -2.57 -1.48 1.93
N LYS A 82 -1.26 -1.76 1.98
CA LYS A 82 -0.45 -1.58 3.19
C LYS A 82 -0.39 -0.12 3.63
N LYS A 83 -0.29 0.81 2.68
CA LYS A 83 -0.33 2.26 2.97
C LYS A 83 -1.67 2.66 3.59
N ALA A 84 -2.78 2.28 2.95
CA ALA A 84 -4.12 2.58 3.44
C ALA A 84 -4.35 2.02 4.84
N TYR A 85 -3.97 0.77 5.06
CA TYR A 85 -4.11 0.13 6.36
C TYR A 85 -3.20 0.75 7.43
N SER A 86 -1.99 1.18 7.07
CA SER A 86 -1.11 1.93 7.98
C SER A 86 -1.76 3.23 8.46
N TYR A 87 -2.44 3.96 7.57
CA TYR A 87 -3.18 5.17 7.96
C TYR A 87 -4.35 4.85 8.91
N GLU A 88 -5.08 3.76 8.70
CA GLU A 88 -6.14 3.35 9.63
C GLU A 88 -5.58 2.95 11.00
N LEU A 89 -4.43 2.27 11.04
CA LEU A 89 -3.74 1.96 12.30
C LEU A 89 -3.21 3.21 13.01
N LEU A 90 -2.70 4.19 12.27
CA LEU A 90 -2.27 5.48 12.82
C LEU A 90 -3.45 6.20 13.50
N LYS A 91 -4.60 6.30 12.82
CA LYS A 91 -5.82 6.87 13.40
C LYS A 91 -6.26 6.09 14.65
N TRP A 92 -6.26 4.76 14.58
CA TRP A 92 -6.64 3.89 15.69
C TRP A 92 -5.73 4.07 16.93
N LYS A 93 -4.43 4.27 16.71
CA LYS A 93 -3.44 4.57 17.78
C LYS A 93 -3.48 6.04 18.24
N GLY A 94 -4.39 6.87 17.72
CA GLY A 94 -4.56 8.27 18.11
C GLY A 94 -3.59 9.24 17.44
N TYR A 95 -2.90 8.82 16.37
CA TYR A 95 -2.05 9.71 15.58
C TYR A 95 -2.91 10.59 14.68
N SER A 96 -2.75 11.91 14.82
CA SER A 96 -3.42 12.88 13.96
C SER A 96 -2.71 12.93 12.61
N ILE A 97 -3.35 12.38 11.57
CA ILE A 97 -2.85 12.52 10.20
C ILE A 97 -3.06 13.98 9.78
N PRO A 98 -2.01 14.71 9.35
CA PRO A 98 -2.16 16.05 8.82
C PRO A 98 -3.14 16.04 7.66
N ASP A 99 -3.99 17.06 7.56
CA ASP A 99 -4.91 17.16 6.43
C ASP A 99 -4.09 17.22 5.12
N PHE A 100 -4.61 16.67 4.02
CA PHE A 100 -3.87 16.55 2.74
C PHE A 100 -3.32 17.90 2.25
N GLN A 101 -3.96 19.01 2.64
CA GLN A 101 -3.52 20.38 2.35
C GLN A 101 -2.23 20.81 3.07
N GLN A 102 -1.76 20.07 4.07
CA GLN A 102 -0.54 20.34 4.83
C GLN A 102 0.67 19.52 4.38
N LEU A 103 0.47 18.58 3.44
CA LEU A 103 1.52 17.70 2.91
C LEU A 103 2.05 18.16 1.54
N VAL A 104 1.67 19.36 1.11
CA VAL A 104 2.08 19.98 -0.16
C VAL A 104 2.85 21.26 0.15
N ASP A 105 4.06 21.12 0.70
CA ASP A 105 5.08 22.16 0.76
C ASP A 105 6.41 21.58 0.25
#